data_AF-A0A2G4FTF3-F1
#
_entry.id   AF-A0A2G4FTF3-F1
#
_cell.length_a   1.000
_cell.length_b   1.000
_cell.length_c   1.000
_cell.angle_alpha   90.00
_cell.angle_beta   90.00
_cell.angle_gamma   90.00
#
_symmetry.space_group_name_H-M   'P 1'
#
loop_
_entity.id
_entity.type
_entity.pdbx_description
1 polymer ?
#
loop_
_entity_poly.entity_id
_entity_poly.type
_entity_poly.pdbx_seq_one_letter_code
_entity_poly.pdbx_strand_id
1 'polypeptide(L)'
;MALTCGAIVILWRLYQHTAQDDLRKVLAVSLVAAGALGNVIDRIRSDLGVVDFIDIGFGTHRWPTFNVADMAVSGGAFLLALVLWGEEKRETAAAAESAAAAESAEHS
;
A
#
# COMPACT_ATOMS: atom_id res chain seq x y z
N MET A 1 0.86 -21.08 -5.79
CA MET A 1 -0.60 -20.88 -6.01
C MET A 1 -1.29 -20.24 -4.81
N ALA A 2 -1.23 -20.81 -3.60
CA ALA A 2 -1.91 -20.28 -2.40
C ALA A 2 -1.48 -18.86 -1.98
N LEU A 3 -0.18 -18.54 -2.05
CA LEU A 3 0.36 -17.23 -1.63
C LEU A 3 -0.20 -16.07 -2.46
N THR A 4 -0.28 -16.24 -3.77
CA THR A 4 -0.87 -15.25 -4.69
C THR A 4 -2.36 -15.07 -4.52
N CYS A 5 -3.12 -16.13 -4.24
CA CYS A 5 -4.53 -15.99 -3.93
C CYS A 5 -4.72 -15.24 -2.60
N GLY A 6 -3.87 -15.50 -1.60
CA GLY A 6 -3.83 -14.76 -0.35
C GLY A 6 -3.50 -13.28 -0.54
N ALA A 7 -2.50 -12.96 -1.36
CA ALA A 7 -2.13 -11.58 -1.67
C ALA A 7 -3.28 -10.82 -2.36
N ILE A 8 -3.93 -11.42 -3.36
CA ILE A 8 -5.09 -10.81 -4.05
C ILE A 8 -6.25 -10.54 -3.08
N VAL A 9 -6.53 -11.47 -2.16
CA VAL A 9 -7.59 -11.30 -1.15
C VAL A 9 -7.25 -10.18 -0.16
N ILE A 10 -5.99 -10.07 0.27
CA ILE A 10 -5.53 -9.00 1.17
C ILE A 10 -5.62 -7.63 0.46
N LEU A 11 -5.20 -7.55 -0.81
CA LEU A 11 -5.29 -6.33 -1.60
C LEU A 11 -6.74 -5.90 -1.88
N TRP A 12 -7.63 -6.86 -2.15
CA TRP A 12 -9.06 -6.59 -2.29
C TRP A 12 -9.66 -6.02 -1.00
N ARG A 13 -9.27 -6.54 0.17
CA ARG A 13 -9.75 -6.02 1.46
C ARG A 13 -9.21 -4.62 1.77
N LEU A 14 -7.97 -4.33 1.43
CA LEU A 14 -7.39 -2.99 1.60
C LEU A 14 -8.05 -1.96 0.65
N TYR A 15 -8.39 -2.37 -0.56
CA TYR A 15 -9.09 -1.53 -1.53
C TYR A 15 -10.48 -1.11 -1.06
N GLN A 16 -11.25 -2.04 -0.49
CA GLN A 16 -12.62 -1.78 0.01
C GLN A 16 -12.67 -0.78 1.18
N HIS A 17 -11.56 -0.55 1.89
CA HIS A 17 -11.52 0.31 3.08
C HIS A 17 -10.90 1.69 2.87
N THR A 18 -10.48 2.06 1.66
CA THR A 18 -9.87 3.37 1.43
C THR A 18 -10.90 4.38 0.92
N ALA A 19 -11.45 5.18 1.84
CA ALA A 19 -12.33 6.31 1.54
C ALA A 19 -11.54 7.47 0.90
N GLN A 20 -12.22 8.13 -0.03
CA GLN A 20 -11.71 9.09 -1.00
C GLN A 20 -11.57 10.47 -0.35
N ASP A 21 -10.40 11.12 -0.43
CA ASP A 21 -10.25 12.60 -0.40
C ASP A 21 -8.79 13.11 -0.54
N ASP A 22 -7.78 12.24 -0.55
CA ASP A 22 -6.38 12.65 -0.76
C ASP A 22 -5.78 12.04 -2.03
N LEU A 23 -5.27 12.87 -2.95
CA LEU A 23 -4.66 12.46 -4.22
C LEU A 23 -3.49 11.47 -3.99
N ARG A 24 -2.81 11.56 -2.84
CA ARG A 24 -1.76 10.62 -2.44
C ARG A 24 -2.33 9.23 -2.11
N LYS A 25 -3.49 9.16 -1.45
CA LYS A 25 -4.20 7.89 -1.21
C LYS A 25 -4.66 7.29 -2.53
N VAL A 26 -5.24 8.11 -3.41
CA VAL A 26 -5.69 7.66 -4.73
C VAL A 26 -4.53 7.06 -5.52
N LEU A 27 -3.38 7.73 -5.54
CA LEU A 27 -2.18 7.22 -6.22
C LEU A 27 -1.66 5.92 -5.59
N ALA A 28 -1.61 5.85 -4.25
CA ALA A 28 -1.19 4.64 -3.53
C ALA A 28 -2.09 3.44 -3.84
N VAL A 29 -3.42 3.62 -3.75
CA VAL A 29 -4.41 2.60 -4.05
C VAL A 29 -4.36 2.20 -5.53
N SER A 30 -4.20 3.15 -6.45
CA SER A 30 -4.10 2.86 -7.89
C SER A 30 -2.87 2.04 -8.22
N LEU A 31 -1.73 2.31 -7.57
CA LEU A 31 -0.50 1.51 -7.72
C LEU A 31 -0.70 0.06 -7.27
N VAL A 32 -1.29 -0.12 -6.09
CA VAL A 32 -1.63 -1.44 -5.57
C VAL A 32 -2.59 -2.18 -6.50
N ALA A 33 -3.64 -1.51 -6.95
CA ALA A 33 -4.65 -2.10 -7.84
C ALA A 33 -4.06 -2.45 -9.22
N ALA A 34 -3.24 -1.57 -9.80
CA ALA A 34 -2.57 -1.81 -11.08
C ALA A 34 -1.59 -3.00 -11.00
N GLY A 35 -0.82 -3.11 -9.91
CA GLY A 35 0.07 -4.25 -9.68
C GLY A 35 -0.70 -5.57 -9.51
N ALA A 36 -1.76 -5.57 -8.71
CA ALA A 36 -2.64 -6.74 -8.56
C ALA A 36 -3.25 -7.17 -9.90
N LEU A 37 -3.74 -6.20 -10.68
CA LEU A 37 -4.34 -6.45 -11.99
C LEU A 37 -3.29 -6.99 -12.98
N GLY A 38 -2.07 -6.45 -12.97
CA GLY A 38 -0.96 -6.94 -13.78
C GLY A 38 -0.67 -8.42 -13.52
N ASN A 39 -0.57 -8.82 -12.25
CA ASN A 39 -0.38 -10.22 -11.85
C ASN A 39 -1.55 -11.14 -12.28
N VAL A 40 -2.78 -10.63 -12.28
CA VAL A 40 -3.95 -11.39 -12.76
C VAL A 40 -3.95 -11.52 -14.29
N ILE A 41 -3.64 -10.44 -15.02
CA ILE A 41 -3.55 -10.44 -16.47
C ILE A 41 -2.46 -11.40 -16.95
N ASP A 42 -1.30 -11.40 -16.29
CA ASP A 42 -0.19 -12.28 -16.62
C ASP A 42 -0.58 -13.76 -16.49
N ARG A 43 -1.38 -14.10 -15.46
CA ARG A 43 -1.94 -15.45 -15.27
C ARG A 43 -2.96 -15.87 -16.31
N ILE A 44 -3.76 -14.93 -16.81
CA ILE A 44 -4.78 -15.22 -17.83
C ILE A 44 -4.14 -15.36 -19.21
N ARG A 45 -3.07 -14.61 -19.48
CA ARG A 45 -2.38 -14.60 -20.78
C ARG A 45 -1.34 -15.70 -20.92
N SER A 46 -0.78 -16.18 -19.82
CA SER A 46 0.30 -17.16 -19.83
C SER A 46 -0.18 -18.47 -19.22
N ASP A 47 -0.28 -19.52 -20.05
CA ASP A 47 -0.58 -20.90 -19.60
C ASP A 47 0.48 -21.45 -18.61
N LEU A 48 1.64 -20.77 -18.51
CA LEU A 48 2.77 -21.10 -17.64
C LEU A 48 2.73 -20.36 -16.27
N GLY A 49 1.78 -19.44 -16.05
CA GLY A 49 1.67 -18.65 -14.82
C GLY A 49 2.38 -17.30 -14.87
N VAL A 50 2.56 -16.67 -13.70
CA VAL A 50 3.20 -15.35 -13.55
C VAL A 50 4.68 -15.46 -13.86
N VAL A 51 5.21 -14.56 -14.67
CA VAL A 51 6.63 -14.53 -15.02
C VAL A 51 7.41 -13.66 -14.04
N ASP A 52 8.16 -14.29 -13.15
CA ASP A 52 9.11 -13.62 -12.28
C ASP A 52 10.45 -13.48 -13.01
N PHE A 53 10.86 -12.25 -13.31
CA PHE A 53 12.06 -11.98 -14.13
C PHE A 53 13.14 -11.18 -13.40
N ILE A 54 12.85 -10.62 -12.22
CA ILE A 54 13.82 -9.85 -11.44
C ILE A 54 14.40 -10.75 -10.36
N ASP A 55 15.65 -11.17 -10.57
CA ASP A 55 16.45 -11.96 -9.63
C ASP A 55 17.57 -11.08 -9.06
N ILE A 56 17.56 -10.86 -7.75
CA ILE A 56 18.57 -10.04 -7.06
C ILE A 56 19.25 -10.92 -6.01
N GLY A 57 20.57 -10.97 -6.02
CA GLY A 57 21.33 -11.73 -5.03
C GLY A 57 22.80 -11.37 -5.02
N PHE A 58 23.46 -11.60 -3.89
CA PHE A 58 24.90 -11.41 -3.74
C PHE A 58 25.53 -12.67 -3.15
N GLY A 59 26.44 -13.29 -3.91
CA GLY A 59 27.07 -14.55 -3.52
C GLY A 59 26.04 -15.69 -3.38
N THR A 60 25.98 -16.30 -2.20
CA THR A 60 25.03 -17.39 -1.88
C THR A 60 23.68 -16.89 -1.37
N HIS A 61 23.56 -15.61 -1.02
CA HIS A 61 22.29 -15.02 -0.61
C HIS A 61 21.53 -14.52 -1.83
N ARG A 62 20.38 -15.15 -2.12
CA ARG A 62 19.45 -14.71 -3.15
C ARG A 62 18.18 -14.19 -2.52
N TRP A 63 17.77 -13.01 -2.96
CA TRP A 63 16.44 -12.49 -2.70
C TRP A 63 15.44 -13.28 -3.54
N PRO A 64 14.21 -13.51 -3.03
CA PRO A 64 13.16 -14.12 -3.83
C PRO A 64 12.95 -13.35 -5.13
N THR A 65 12.88 -14.06 -6.26
CA THR A 65 12.56 -13.46 -7.55
C THR A 65 11.20 -12.77 -7.51
N PHE A 66 11.09 -11.62 -8.18
CA PHE A 66 9.87 -10.82 -8.21
C PHE A 66 9.65 -10.20 -9.60
N ASN A 67 8.50 -9.56 -9.79
CA ASN A 67 8.16 -8.88 -11.05
C ASN A 67 7.78 -7.41 -10.84
N VAL A 68 7.47 -6.71 -11.93
CA VAL A 68 7.03 -5.30 -11.89
C VAL A 68 5.70 -5.10 -11.19
N ALA A 69 4.79 -6.08 -11.26
CA ALA A 69 3.53 -6.03 -10.54
C ALA A 69 3.73 -6.08 -9.01
N ASP A 70 4.68 -6.89 -8.53
CA ASP A 70 5.04 -6.95 -7.11
C ASP A 70 5.67 -5.63 -6.65
N MET A 71 6.52 -5.01 -7.47
CA MET A 71 7.06 -3.67 -7.17
C MET A 71 5.95 -2.60 -7.08
N ALA A 72 4.96 -2.65 -7.96
CA ALA A 72 3.83 -1.73 -7.93
C ALA A 72 2.97 -1.92 -6.68
N VAL A 73 2.73 -3.18 -6.28
CA VAL A 73 2.03 -3.52 -5.04
C VAL A 73 2.81 -3.04 -3.81
N SER A 74 4.09 -3.40 -3.69
CA SER A 74 4.91 -3.03 -2.53
C SER A 74 5.09 -1.51 -2.43
N GLY A 75 5.33 -0.83 -3.55
CA GLY A 75 5.45 0.62 -3.59
C GLY A 75 4.15 1.34 -3.24
N GLY A 76 3.02 0.87 -3.77
CA GLY A 76 1.70 1.41 -3.43
C GLY A 76 1.33 1.18 -1.96
N ALA A 77 1.61 0.00 -1.42
CA ALA A 77 1.36 -0.31 0.00
C ALA A 77 2.24 0.55 0.93
N PHE A 78 3.51 0.74 0.58
CA PHE A 78 4.42 1.62 1.33
C PHE A 78 3.93 3.07 1.32
N LEU A 79 3.54 3.58 0.15
CA LEU A 79 2.98 4.93 0.03
C LEU A 79 1.69 5.08 0.85
N LEU A 80 0.80 4.08 0.80
CA LEU A 80 -0.43 4.09 1.59
C LEU A 80 -0.13 4.15 3.09
N ALA A 81 0.82 3.35 3.57
CA ALA A 81 1.25 3.38 4.97
C ALA A 81 1.80 4.76 5.39
N LEU A 82 2.59 5.41 4.53
CA LEU A 82 3.10 6.76 4.81
C LEU A 82 1.99 7.80 4.89
N VAL A 83 0.99 7.70 4.01
CA VAL A 83 -0.14 8.64 4.01
C VAL A 83 -0.98 8.48 5.28
N LEU A 84 -1.30 7.25 5.66
CA LEU A 84 -2.06 6.97 6.88
C LEU A 84 -1.32 7.43 8.15
N TRP A 85 -0.01 7.19 8.25
CA TRP A 85 0.79 7.69 9.37
C TRP A 85 0.80 9.23 9.40
N GLY A 86 0.87 9.88 8.24
CA GLY A 86 0.81 11.34 8.14
C GLY A 86 -0.49 11.93 8.68
N GLU A 87 -1.63 11.27 8.46
CA GLU A 87 -2.94 11.73 8.94
C GLU A 87 -3.08 11.62 10.45
N GLU A 88 -2.64 10.50 11.04
CA GLU A 88 -2.69 10.28 12.50
C GLU A 88 -1.92 11.40 13.26
N LYS A 89 -0.75 11.81 12.75
CA LYS A 89 0.03 12.90 13.32
C LYS A 89 -0.67 14.26 13.24
N ARG A 90 -1.43 14.51 12.16
CA ARG A 90 -2.16 15.77 11.98
C ARG A 90 -3.37 15.82 12.90
N GLU A 91 -4.06 14.70 13.07
CA GLU A 91 -5.22 14.58 13.95
C GLU A 91 -4.82 14.73 15.43
N THR A 92 -3.73 14.08 15.85
CA THR A 92 -3.17 14.24 17.21
C THR A 92 -2.68 15.66 17.50
N ALA A 93 -2.02 16.32 16.54
CA ALA A 93 -1.59 17.71 16.69
C ALA A 93 -2.79 18.68 16.80
N ALA A 94 -3.82 18.50 15.96
CA ALA A 94 -5.04 19.32 16.00
C ALA A 94 -5.83 19.11 17.31
N ALA A 95 -5.87 17.88 17.82
CA ALA A 95 -6.48 17.59 19.12
C ALA A 95 -5.72 18.25 20.28
N ALA A 96 -4.38 18.24 20.27
CA ALA A 96 -3.57 18.91 21.27
C ALA A 96 -3.75 20.45 21.25
N GLU A 97 -3.83 21.04 20.05
CA GLU A 97 -4.05 22.49 19.87
C GLU A 97 -5.44 22.92 20.35
N SER A 98 -6.49 22.13 20.07
CA SER A 98 -7.83 22.42 20.56
C SER A 98 -7.96 22.27 22.08
N ALA A 99 -7.27 21.30 22.69
CA ALA A 99 -7.21 21.15 24.15
C ALA A 99 -6.51 22.33 24.83
N ALA A 100 -5.36 22.78 24.29
CA ALA A 100 -4.62 23.93 24.83
C ALA A 100 -5.41 25.25 24.71
N ALA A 101 -6.16 25.41 23.61
CA ALA A 101 -7.04 26.56 23.40
C ALA A 101 -8.21 26.59 24.40
N ALA A 102 -8.80 25.42 24.72
CA ALA A 102 -9.88 25.31 25.70
C ALA A 102 -9.41 25.65 27.13
N GLU A 103 -8.24 25.16 27.54
CA GLU A 103 -7.66 25.41 28.87
C GLU A 103 -7.31 26.89 29.07
N SER A 104 -6.87 27.57 28.00
CA SER A 104 -6.57 29.01 28.03
C SER A 104 -7.83 29.88 28.14
N ALA A 105 -8.96 29.42 27.60
CA ALA A 105 -10.24 30.13 27.65
C ALA A 105 -10.95 29.98 29.00
N GLU A 106 -10.71 28.87 29.72
CA GLU A 106 -11.30 28.61 31.04
C GLU A 106 -10.58 29.37 32.18
N HIS A 107 -9.34 29.81 31.94
CA HIS A 107 -8.52 30.54 32.92
C HIS A 107 -8.56 32.08 32.77
N SER A 108 -9.38 32.60 31.85
CA SER A 108 -9.63 34.05 31.64
C SER A 108 -11.01 34.46 32.15
#